data_AF-A0AAN9FPY1-F1
#
_entry.id   AF-A0AAN9FPY1-F1
#
_cell.length_a   1.000
_cell.length_b   1.000
_cell.length_c   1.000
_cell.angle_alpha   90.00
_cell.angle_beta   90.00
_cell.angle_gamma   90.00
#
_symmetry.space_group_name_H-M   'P 1'
#
loop_
_entity.id
_entity.type
_entity.pdbx_description
1 polymer ?
#
loop_
_entity_poly.entity_id
_entity_poly.type
_entity_poly.pdbx_seq_one_letter_code
_entity_poly.pdbx_strand_id
1 'polypeptide(L)'
;MGDNDTNKKTELIFIPSPGIGHLTSALEFAQLLIKRDSNLSITVLCIKFPFTPFSDSYIKSVLASQPQIQLIDLPEVEPPSHELLLKSPEYCIFAFMESLIPHLEDVFNDSDPELLIPGLSNLVPSSVLPDACFSKDGGYVAYYNTS
;
A
#
# COMPACT_ATOMS: atom_id res chain seq x y z
N MET A 1 -39.40 17.67 1.66
CA MET A 1 -39.09 16.23 1.68
C MET A 1 -37.58 16.17 1.60
N GLY A 2 -36.91 15.93 2.72
CA GLY A 2 -35.46 16.09 2.85
C GLY A 2 -34.73 14.96 2.13
N ASP A 3 -33.79 15.32 1.28
CA ASP A 3 -32.76 14.42 0.82
C ASP A 3 -31.81 14.22 2.01
N ASN A 4 -31.89 13.05 2.66
CA ASN A 4 -30.90 12.66 3.65
C ASN A 4 -29.63 12.32 2.87
N ASP A 5 -28.84 13.33 2.58
CA ASP A 5 -27.52 13.20 1.97
C ASP A 5 -26.63 12.51 3.01
N THR A 6 -26.71 11.17 3.06
CA THR A 6 -25.81 10.34 3.83
C THR A 6 -24.44 10.54 3.21
N ASN A 7 -23.61 11.36 3.87
CA ASN A 7 -22.23 11.61 3.50
C ASN A 7 -21.52 10.27 3.24
N LYS A 8 -21.39 9.91 1.96
CA LYS A 8 -20.80 8.64 1.53
C LYS A 8 -19.32 8.69 1.87
N LYS A 9 -18.90 7.88 2.83
CA LYS A 9 -17.48 7.72 3.13
C LYS A 9 -16.77 7.15 1.90
N THR A 10 -15.62 7.70 1.61
CA THR A 10 -14.74 7.23 0.53
C THR A 10 -13.76 6.24 1.14
N GLU A 11 -13.67 5.04 0.57
CA GLU A 11 -12.79 3.98 1.07
C GLU A 11 -11.52 3.93 0.22
N LEU A 12 -10.36 3.81 0.87
CA LEU A 12 -9.06 3.69 0.21
C LEU A 12 -8.32 2.49 0.77
N ILE A 13 -7.74 1.68 -0.12
CA ILE A 13 -6.88 0.56 0.26
C ILE A 13 -5.44 0.90 -0.13
N PHE A 14 -4.55 0.87 0.86
CA PHE A 14 -3.11 1.03 0.68
C PHE A 14 -2.42 -0.33 0.62
N ILE A 15 -1.62 -0.54 -0.41
CA ILE A 15 -0.83 -1.75 -0.63
C ILE A 15 0.66 -1.38 -0.52
N PRO A 16 1.23 -1.29 0.69
CA PRO A 16 2.64 -0.96 0.86
C PRO A 16 3.53 -2.10 0.36
N SER A 17 4.77 -1.78 -0.04
CA SER A 17 5.81 -2.79 -0.23
C SER A 17 6.08 -3.52 1.11
N PRO A 18 6.49 -4.80 1.09
CA PRO A 18 6.82 -5.51 2.32
C PRO A 18 7.95 -4.82 3.12
N GLY A 19 7.84 -4.83 4.45
CA GLY A 19 8.85 -4.29 5.38
C GLY A 19 8.35 -3.16 6.29
N ILE A 20 8.89 -3.09 7.51
CA ILE A 20 8.37 -2.19 8.56
C ILE A 20 8.49 -0.69 8.22
N GLY A 21 9.52 -0.31 7.45
CA GLY A 21 9.70 1.08 6.99
C GLY A 21 8.57 1.51 6.04
N HIS A 22 8.24 0.65 5.07
CA HIS A 22 7.16 0.90 4.12
C HIS A 22 5.79 0.96 4.79
N LEU A 23 5.52 0.07 5.75
CA LEU A 23 4.28 0.11 6.52
C LEU A 23 4.18 1.37 7.39
N THR A 24 5.26 1.76 8.06
CA THR A 24 5.30 2.99 8.87
C THR A 24 4.97 4.21 8.01
N SER A 25 5.63 4.36 6.86
CA SER A 25 5.37 5.47 5.94
C SER A 25 3.94 5.47 5.39
N ALA A 26 3.37 4.30 5.10
CA ALA A 26 1.97 4.19 4.66
C ALA A 26 0.99 4.64 5.76
N LEU A 27 1.24 4.26 7.02
CA LEU A 27 0.43 4.69 8.16
C LEU A 27 0.54 6.19 8.42
N GLU A 28 1.74 6.77 8.31
CA GLU A 28 1.94 8.22 8.43
C GLU A 28 1.21 8.98 7.32
N PHE A 29 1.30 8.47 6.08
CA PHE A 29 0.59 9.08 4.96
C PHE A 29 -0.94 8.97 5.10
N ALA A 30 -1.44 7.82 5.54
CA ALA A 30 -2.86 7.63 5.83
C ALA A 30 -3.37 8.63 6.88
N GLN A 31 -2.60 8.85 7.95
CA GLN A 31 -2.92 9.86 8.98
C GLN A 31 -3.00 11.28 8.40
N LEU A 32 -2.11 11.64 7.48
CA LEU A 32 -2.14 12.94 6.81
C LEU A 32 -3.38 13.08 5.91
N LEU A 33 -3.79 12.02 5.22
CA LEU A 33 -4.99 12.04 4.37
C LEU A 33 -6.27 12.22 5.17
N ILE A 34 -6.48 11.43 6.24
CA ILE A 34 -7.69 11.56 7.07
C ILE A 34 -7.75 12.90 7.80
N LYS A 35 -6.60 13.51 8.10
CA LYS A 35 -6.53 14.87 8.65
C LYS A 35 -6.97 15.93 7.65
N ARG A 36 -6.76 15.68 6.35
CA ARG A 36 -7.14 16.58 5.26
C ARG A 36 -8.60 16.39 4.85
N ASP A 37 -9.10 15.16 4.89
CA ASP A 37 -10.46 14.82 4.51
C ASP A 37 -11.05 13.79 5.48
N SER A 38 -12.00 14.25 6.30
CA SER A 38 -12.67 13.44 7.31
C SER A 38 -13.64 12.40 6.72
N ASN A 39 -13.93 12.46 5.43
CA ASN A 39 -14.80 11.49 4.76
C ASN A 39 -14.03 10.25 4.28
N LEU A 40 -12.69 10.25 4.39
CA LEU A 40 -11.86 9.10 4.05
C LEU A 40 -11.91 8.04 5.17
N SER A 41 -12.04 6.78 4.75
CA SER A 41 -11.75 5.59 5.54
C SER A 41 -10.62 4.85 4.83
N ILE A 42 -9.55 4.52 5.54
CA ILE A 42 -8.34 3.96 4.92
C ILE A 42 -8.04 2.60 5.53
N THR A 43 -7.89 1.60 4.67
CA THR A 43 -7.41 0.27 5.01
C THR A 43 -5.97 0.14 4.51
N VAL A 44 -5.05 -0.27 5.38
CA VAL A 44 -3.66 -0.55 5.01
C VAL A 44 -3.45 -2.05 5.06
N LEU A 45 -2.90 -2.64 3.98
CA LEU A 45 -2.53 -4.05 3.99
C LEU A 45 -1.21 -4.23 4.75
N CYS A 46 -1.22 -5.08 5.76
CA CYS A 46 -0.05 -5.48 6.51
C CYS A 46 0.58 -6.70 5.83
N ILE A 47 1.66 -6.44 5.10
CA ILE A 47 2.42 -7.45 4.36
C ILE A 47 3.68 -7.80 5.15
N LYS A 48 3.66 -8.96 5.81
CA LYS A 48 4.77 -9.45 6.63
C LYS A 48 5.78 -10.17 5.76
N PHE A 49 6.95 -9.56 5.58
CA PHE A 49 8.04 -10.19 4.85
C PHE A 49 8.91 -11.02 5.79
N PRO A 50 9.10 -12.32 5.53
CA PRO A 50 9.76 -13.23 6.47
C PRO A 50 11.27 -12.96 6.64
N PHE A 51 11.84 -12.06 5.85
CA PHE A 51 13.25 -11.67 5.94
C PHE A 51 13.49 -10.37 6.71
N THR A 52 12.45 -9.69 7.18
CA THR A 52 12.59 -8.42 7.91
C THR A 52 11.95 -8.50 9.29
N PRO A 53 12.59 -7.95 10.33
CA PRO A 53 11.96 -7.88 11.65
C PRO A 53 10.70 -7.02 11.58
N PHE A 54 9.67 -7.46 12.29
CA PHE A 54 8.39 -6.78 12.40
C PHE A 54 8.14 -6.37 13.85
N SER A 55 7.61 -5.17 14.08
CA SER A 55 7.32 -4.67 15.43
C SER A 55 5.96 -4.00 15.49
N ASP A 56 5.12 -4.44 16.41
CA ASP A 56 3.71 -4.04 16.46
C ASP A 56 3.44 -2.77 17.30
N SER A 57 4.40 -2.29 18.09
CA SER A 57 4.09 -1.30 19.14
C SER A 57 3.64 0.05 18.57
N TYR A 58 4.31 0.54 17.53
CA TYR A 58 3.92 1.75 16.81
C TYR A 58 2.56 1.57 16.10
N ILE A 59 2.38 0.46 15.40
CA ILE A 59 1.16 0.12 14.67
C ILE A 59 -0.04 0.15 15.62
N LYS A 60 0.07 -0.53 16.78
CA LYS A 60 -0.98 -0.55 17.81
C LYS A 60 -1.33 0.85 18.31
N SER A 61 -0.34 1.73 18.48
CA SER A 61 -0.57 3.12 18.88
C SER A 61 -1.38 3.89 17.83
N VAL A 62 -1.02 3.75 16.55
CA VAL A 62 -1.73 4.40 15.44
C VAL A 62 -3.18 3.93 15.36
N LEU A 63 -3.40 2.61 15.36
CA LEU A 63 -4.75 2.03 15.26
C LEU A 63 -5.63 2.37 16.47
N ALA A 64 -5.04 2.48 17.66
CA ALA A 64 -5.77 2.91 18.85
C ALA A 64 -6.19 4.39 18.80
N SER A 65 -5.44 5.22 18.07
CA SER A 65 -5.66 6.67 18.01
C SER A 65 -6.52 7.12 16.82
N GLN A 66 -6.65 6.29 15.78
CA GLN A 66 -7.23 6.68 14.50
C GLN A 66 -8.26 5.63 14.01
N PRO A 67 -9.54 5.73 14.41
CA PRO A 67 -10.56 4.74 14.07
C PRO A 67 -10.93 4.70 12.58
N GLN A 68 -10.50 5.70 11.80
CA GLN A 68 -10.65 5.73 10.34
C GLN A 68 -9.56 4.94 9.60
N ILE A 69 -8.52 4.48 10.32
CA ILE A 69 -7.43 3.68 9.76
C ILE A 69 -7.58 2.26 10.26
N GLN A 70 -7.70 1.33 9.33
CA GLN A 70 -7.74 -0.10 9.59
C GLN A 70 -6.49 -0.76 9.04
N LEU A 71 -6.11 -1.89 9.65
CA LEU A 71 -5.02 -2.72 9.19
C LEU A 71 -5.56 -4.13 8.96
N ILE A 72 -5.32 -4.68 7.77
CA ILE A 72 -5.64 -6.07 7.44
C ILE A 72 -4.33 -6.84 7.32
N ASP A 73 -4.14 -7.83 8.19
CA ASP A 73 -3.06 -8.80 8.05
C ASP A 73 -3.34 -9.71 6.85
N LEU A 74 -2.39 -9.76 5.92
CA LEU A 74 -2.42 -10.77 4.87
C LEU A 74 -1.90 -12.12 5.41
N PRO A 75 -2.32 -13.25 4.82
CA PRO A 75 -1.81 -14.55 5.20
C PRO A 75 -0.30 -14.64 4.96
N GLU A 76 0.37 -15.41 5.82
CA GLU A 76 1.76 -15.79 5.59
C GLU A 76 1.82 -16.78 4.42
N VAL A 77 2.54 -16.41 3.38
CA VAL A 77 2.79 -17.24 2.20
C VAL A 77 4.25 -17.71 2.19
N GLU A 78 4.50 -18.83 1.53
CA GLU A 78 5.87 -19.34 1.40
C GLU A 78 6.75 -18.32 0.66
N PRO A 79 7.87 -17.88 1.27
CA PRO A 79 8.71 -16.88 0.63
C PRO A 79 9.54 -17.46 -0.52
N PRO A 80 9.92 -16.62 -1.49
CA PRO A 80 11.00 -16.95 -2.41
C PRO A 80 12.29 -17.29 -1.65
N SER A 81 13.18 -18.06 -2.27
CA SER A 81 14.40 -18.50 -1.59
C SER A 81 15.27 -17.33 -1.12
N HIS A 82 15.96 -17.49 0.00
CA HIS A 82 16.91 -16.49 0.50
C HIS A 82 18.04 -16.22 -0.51
N GLU A 83 18.39 -17.21 -1.34
CA GLU A 83 19.34 -17.01 -2.44
C GLU A 83 18.82 -16.01 -3.48
N LEU A 84 17.52 -16.07 -3.79
CA LEU A 84 16.87 -15.15 -4.71
C LEU A 84 16.83 -13.72 -4.14
N LEU A 85 16.61 -13.57 -2.83
CA LEU A 85 16.77 -12.29 -2.13
C LEU A 85 18.17 -11.69 -2.32
N LEU A 86 19.23 -12.51 -2.22
CA LEU A 86 20.61 -12.05 -2.37
C LEU A 86 20.98 -11.72 -3.82
N LYS A 87 20.46 -12.50 -4.78
CA LYS A 87 20.74 -12.32 -6.21
C LYS A 87 19.96 -11.18 -6.84
N SER A 88 18.69 -11.04 -6.47
CA SER A 88 17.78 -10.02 -6.99
C SER A 88 16.71 -9.69 -5.93
N PRO A 89 17.00 -8.74 -5.04
CA PRO A 89 16.05 -8.33 -4.00
C PRO A 89 14.70 -7.87 -4.57
N GLU A 90 14.72 -7.15 -5.69
CA GLU A 90 13.52 -6.60 -6.32
C GLU A 90 12.64 -7.70 -6.92
N TYR A 91 13.26 -8.67 -7.62
CA TYR A 91 12.52 -9.83 -8.12
C TYR A 91 11.99 -10.70 -6.98
N CYS A 92 12.72 -10.78 -5.86
CA CYS A 92 12.23 -11.46 -4.65
C CYS A 92 10.97 -10.79 -4.11
N ILE A 93 10.99 -9.48 -3.94
CA ILE A 93 9.84 -8.71 -3.48
C ILE A 93 8.68 -8.86 -4.47
N PHE A 94 8.94 -8.74 -5.77
CA PHE A 94 7.92 -8.92 -6.81
C PHE A 94 7.29 -10.32 -6.76
N ALA A 95 8.10 -11.38 -6.76
CA ALA A 95 7.60 -12.76 -6.71
C ALA A 95 6.81 -13.06 -5.42
N PHE A 96 7.21 -12.46 -4.30
CA PHE A 96 6.47 -12.54 -3.05
C PHE A 96 5.14 -11.78 -3.10
N MET A 97 5.10 -10.60 -3.73
CA MET A 97 3.86 -9.85 -3.92
C MET A 97 2.88 -10.59 -4.86
N GLU A 98 3.39 -11.21 -5.92
CA GLU A 98 2.59 -12.05 -6.83
C GLU A 98 1.95 -13.24 -6.11
N SER A 99 2.66 -13.88 -5.17
CA SER A 99 2.10 -15.00 -4.40
C SER A 99 1.00 -14.58 -3.43
N LEU A 100 0.87 -13.28 -3.12
CA LEU A 100 -0.20 -12.74 -2.28
C LEU A 100 -1.49 -12.44 -3.04
N ILE A 101 -1.44 -12.31 -4.38
CA ILE A 101 -2.59 -11.95 -5.22
C ILE A 101 -3.83 -12.83 -4.97
N PRO A 102 -3.72 -14.17 -4.87
CA PRO A 102 -4.88 -15.04 -4.62
C PRO A 102 -5.59 -14.79 -3.28
N HIS A 103 -4.94 -14.08 -2.35
CA HIS A 103 -5.47 -13.79 -1.02
C HIS A 103 -6.11 -12.41 -0.90
N LEU A 104 -6.12 -11.62 -1.98
CA LEU A 104 -6.66 -10.27 -1.95
C LEU A 104 -8.13 -10.19 -2.39
N GLU A 105 -8.71 -11.27 -2.92
CA GLU A 105 -10.08 -11.27 -3.44
C GLU A 105 -11.08 -10.79 -2.37
N ASP A 106 -11.01 -11.34 -1.16
CA ASP A 106 -11.88 -10.96 -0.04
C ASP A 106 -11.69 -9.51 0.42
N VAL A 107 -10.51 -8.92 0.19
CA VAL A 107 -10.20 -7.54 0.58
C VAL A 107 -10.85 -6.55 -0.38
N PHE A 108 -10.92 -6.87 -1.67
CA PHE A 108 -11.40 -5.94 -2.70
C PHE A 108 -12.89 -6.08 -3.04
N ASN A 109 -13.55 -7.14 -2.57
CA ASN A 109 -14.94 -7.44 -2.91
C ASN A 109 -15.97 -6.40 -2.42
N ASP A 110 -15.58 -5.45 -1.56
CA ASP A 110 -16.48 -4.42 -1.00
C ASP A 110 -16.25 -3.00 -1.60
N SER A 111 -15.27 -2.82 -2.51
CA SER A 111 -14.87 -1.48 -2.98
C SER A 111 -15.56 -1.05 -4.30
N ASP A 112 -16.05 0.19 -4.33
CA ASP A 112 -16.65 0.86 -5.49
C ASP A 112 -15.57 1.24 -6.53
N PRO A 113 -15.65 0.81 -7.80
CA PRO A 113 -14.59 0.99 -8.79
C PRO A 113 -14.36 2.45 -9.25
N GLU A 114 -15.26 3.39 -8.93
CA GLU A 114 -15.16 4.80 -9.37
C GLU A 114 -14.73 5.76 -8.24
N LEU A 115 -13.50 5.60 -7.73
CA LEU A 115 -12.94 6.52 -6.73
C LEU A 115 -12.28 7.74 -7.37
N LEU A 116 -13.07 8.78 -7.67
CA LEU A 116 -12.55 10.13 -7.90
C LEU A 116 -12.18 10.77 -6.55
N ILE A 117 -10.93 10.64 -6.10
CA ILE A 117 -10.43 11.30 -4.88
C ILE A 117 -10.31 12.80 -5.16
N PRO A 118 -11.18 13.68 -4.62
CA PRO A 118 -11.19 15.10 -4.97
C PRO A 118 -9.87 15.82 -4.63
N GLY A 119 -9.14 15.28 -3.64
CA GLY A 119 -7.84 15.77 -3.18
C GLY A 119 -6.64 15.46 -4.09
N LEU A 120 -6.77 14.58 -5.09
CA LEU A 120 -5.74 14.26 -6.09
C LEU A 120 -6.04 14.91 -7.46
N SER A 121 -6.83 15.99 -7.48
CA SER A 121 -7.21 16.73 -8.69
C SER A 121 -6.01 17.30 -9.48
N ASN A 122 -4.83 17.40 -8.85
CA ASN A 122 -3.57 17.69 -9.53
C ASN A 122 -2.76 16.40 -9.70
N LEU A 123 -3.19 15.54 -10.63
CA LEU A 123 -2.40 14.38 -11.01
C LEU A 123 -1.04 14.87 -11.52
N VAL A 124 0.02 14.35 -10.90
CA VAL A 124 1.39 14.56 -11.35
C VAL A 124 1.45 14.11 -12.82
N PRO A 125 1.82 14.99 -13.78
CA PRO A 125 1.92 14.61 -15.18
C PRO A 125 2.79 13.37 -15.32
N SER A 126 2.39 12.40 -16.15
CA SER A 126 3.19 11.18 -16.35
C SER A 126 4.63 11.48 -16.80
N SER A 127 4.86 12.66 -17.40
CA SER A 127 6.17 13.17 -17.81
C SER A 127 7.15 13.50 -16.67
N VAL A 128 6.68 13.57 -15.42
CA VAL A 128 7.54 13.82 -14.24
C VAL A 128 7.56 12.62 -13.29
N LEU A 129 6.88 11.53 -13.65
CA LEU A 129 7.03 10.25 -12.96
C LEU A 129 8.29 9.56 -13.50
N PRO A 130 9.09 8.91 -12.63
CA PRO A 130 10.25 8.16 -13.09
C PRO A 130 9.85 7.10 -14.13
N ASP A 131 10.63 6.96 -15.21
CA ASP A 131 10.39 5.95 -16.27
C ASP A 131 10.29 4.52 -15.71
N ALA A 132 10.88 4.29 -14.53
CA ALA A 132 10.76 3.09 -13.73
C ALA A 132 9.31 2.63 -13.49
N CYS A 133 8.38 3.56 -13.35
CA CYS A 133 6.98 3.25 -13.05
C CYS A 133 6.15 2.79 -14.27
N PHE A 134 6.60 3.02 -15.51
CA PHE A 134 5.78 2.80 -16.72
C PHE A 134 6.46 2.01 -17.84
N SER A 135 7.78 1.80 -17.77
CA SER A 135 8.50 1.06 -18.80
C SER A 135 8.46 -0.45 -18.53
N LYS A 136 7.66 -1.17 -19.33
CA LYS A 136 7.59 -2.64 -19.35
C LYS A 136 8.92 -3.29 -19.76
N ASP A 137 9.81 -2.51 -20.39
CA ASP A 137 11.06 -2.99 -21.00
C ASP A 137 12.34 -2.42 -20.35
N GLY A 138 12.26 -1.60 -19.29
CA GLY A 138 13.47 -0.92 -18.81
C GLY A 138 13.44 -0.21 -17.46
N GLY A 139 12.41 -0.41 -16.63
CA GLY A 139 12.25 0.37 -15.40
C GLY A 139 13.34 0.20 -14.33
N TYR A 140 14.20 -0.82 -14.47
CA TYR A 140 15.19 -1.20 -13.46
C TYR A 140 16.64 -0.82 -13.78
N VAL A 141 16.92 -0.27 -14.97
CA VAL A 141 18.31 0.09 -15.34
C VAL A 141 18.87 1.22 -14.46
N ALA A 142 18.01 2.03 -13.84
CA ALA A 142 18.41 3.16 -13.00
C ALA A 142 19.14 2.76 -11.69
N TYR A 143 18.98 1.53 -11.20
CA TYR A 143 19.58 1.10 -9.92
C TYR A 143 20.97 0.44 -10.05
N TYR A 144 21.43 0.17 -11.27
CA TYR A 144 22.72 -0.49 -11.52
C TYR A 144 23.87 0.47 -11.85
N ASN A 145 23.62 1.79 -11.87
CA ASN A 145 24.63 2.77 -12.31
C ASN A 145 25.18 3.65 -11.19
N THR A 146 25.49 3.03 -10.04
CA THR A 146 26.47 3.57 -9.09
C THR A 146 27.49 2.48 -8.78
N SER A 147 28.49 2.37 -9.66
CA SER A 147 29.78 1.74 -9.35
C SER A 147 30.59 2.63 -8.41
#